data_AF-A0A151P242-F1
#
_entry.id   AF-A0A151P242-F1
#
_cell.length_a   1.000
_cell.length_b   1.000
_cell.length_c   1.000
_cell.angle_alpha   90.00
_cell.angle_beta   90.00
_cell.angle_gamma   90.00
#
_symmetry.space_group_name_H-M   'P 1'
#
loop_
_entity.id
_entity.type
_entity.pdbx_description
1 polymer ?
#
loop_
_entity_poly.entity_id
_entity_poly.type
_entity_poly.pdbx_seq_one_letter_code
_entity_poly.pdbx_strand_id
1 'polypeptide(L)'
;MHVFRVETHRDLSSWTRVLVQGCHAAAELIKEVVLGCTLNGQEAKLTIHYESGFTISEEEAGASSVLFRYPYERLRMSADDGIRNLYLDFGGPEGELTLDLHSCPKPVVFVLHTFLSAKVTRMGLLV
;
A
#
# COMPACT_ATOMS: atom_id res chain seq x y z
N MET A 1 14.70 -15.85 9.24
CA MET A 1 14.87 -15.93 7.77
C MET A 1 14.54 -17.35 7.35
N HIS A 2 13.54 -17.54 6.49
CA HIS A 2 13.18 -18.86 5.95
C HIS A 2 13.76 -18.98 4.54
N VAL A 3 14.40 -20.12 4.25
CA VAL A 3 15.01 -20.39 2.95
C VAL A 3 14.39 -21.66 2.38
N PHE A 4 13.82 -21.56 1.18
CA PHE A 4 13.29 -22.70 0.45
C PHE A 4 14.34 -23.19 -0.55
N ARG A 5 14.69 -24.48 -0.49
CA ARG A 5 15.59 -25.11 -1.45
C ARG A 5 14.80 -25.62 -2.65
N VAL A 6 15.38 -25.46 -3.83
CA VAL A 6 14.89 -26.00 -5.10
C VAL A 6 15.99 -26.84 -5.76
N GLU A 7 15.61 -27.78 -6.62
CA GLU A 7 16.56 -28.72 -7.24
C GLU A 7 17.12 -28.19 -8.56
N THR A 8 16.34 -27.41 -9.30
CA THR A 8 16.76 -26.84 -10.58
C THR A 8 16.48 -25.33 -10.69
N HIS A 9 17.15 -24.66 -11.62
CA HIS A 9 16.83 -23.27 -11.98
C HIS A 9 15.41 -23.09 -12.50
N ARG A 10 14.84 -24.12 -13.15
CA ARG A 10 13.45 -24.10 -13.61
C ARG A 10 12.48 -24.09 -12.43
N ASP A 11 12.76 -24.89 -11.40
CA ASP A 11 11.94 -24.93 -10.20
C ASP A 11 12.01 -23.60 -9.46
N LEU A 12 13.20 -23.00 -9.33
CA LEU A 12 13.37 -21.67 -8.75
C LEU A 12 12.48 -20.64 -9.45
N SER A 13 12.55 -20.60 -10.78
CA SER A 13 11.76 -19.69 -11.60
C SER A 13 10.26 -19.93 -11.43
N SER A 14 9.82 -21.20 -11.43
CA SER A 14 8.43 -21.58 -11.28
C SER A 14 7.88 -21.20 -9.90
N TRP A 15 8.60 -21.51 -8.82
CA TRP A 15 8.23 -21.13 -7.46
C TRP A 15 8.15 -19.62 -7.28
N THR A 16 9.15 -18.89 -7.78
CA THR A 16 9.18 -17.42 -7.69
C THR A 16 7.99 -16.82 -8.42
N ARG A 17 7.68 -17.31 -9.63
CA ARG A 17 6.52 -16.88 -10.41
C ARG A 17 5.21 -17.13 -9.68
N VAL A 18 5.01 -18.34 -9.14
CA VAL A 18 3.77 -18.70 -8.44
C VAL A 18 3.60 -17.87 -7.15
N LEU A 19 4.67 -17.59 -6.41
CA LEU A 19 4.60 -16.72 -5.23
C LEU A 19 4.17 -15.30 -5.59
N VAL A 20 4.75 -14.71 -6.65
CA VAL A 20 4.37 -13.37 -7.12
C VAL A 20 2.93 -13.34 -7.61
N GLN A 21 2.54 -14.30 -8.46
CA GLN A 21 1.18 -14.40 -8.99
C GLN A 21 0.15 -14.65 -7.87
N GLY A 22 0.50 -15.45 -6.86
CA GLY A 22 -0.33 -15.66 -5.68
C GLY A 22 -0.56 -14.37 -4.90
N CYS A 23 0.48 -13.55 -4.70
CA CYS A 23 0.34 -12.23 -4.08
C CYS A 23 -0.54 -11.28 -4.92
N HIS A 24 -0.42 -11.31 -6.25
CA HIS A 24 -1.29 -10.52 -7.13
C HIS A 24 -2.75 -10.93 -7.02
N ALA A 25 -3.03 -12.25 -7.06
CA ALA A 25 -4.38 -12.78 -6.87
C ALA A 25 -4.94 -12.41 -5.49
N ALA A 26 -4.12 -12.49 -4.44
CA ALA A 26 -4.53 -12.08 -3.09
C ALA A 26 -4.86 -10.57 -3.02
N ALA A 27 -4.07 -9.71 -3.67
CA ALA A 27 -4.37 -8.27 -3.74
C ALA A 27 -5.70 -8.00 -4.44
N GLU A 28 -5.98 -8.70 -5.54
CA GLU A 28 -7.25 -8.59 -6.25
C GLU A 28 -8.44 -9.09 -5.42
N LEU A 29 -8.24 -10.06 -4.53
CA LEU A 29 -9.28 -10.59 -3.64
C LEU A 29 -9.52 -9.70 -2.42
N ILE A 30 -8.45 -9.22 -1.76
CA ILE A 30 -8.53 -8.40 -0.54
C ILE A 30 -9.14 -7.03 -0.83
N LYS A 31 -8.86 -6.48 -2.02
CA LYS A 31 -9.32 -5.17 -2.53
C LYS A 31 -8.85 -3.95 -1.76
N GLU A 32 -8.82 -3.97 -0.43
CA GLU A 32 -8.39 -2.82 0.36
C GLU A 32 -7.74 -3.22 1.68
N VAL A 33 -6.85 -2.36 2.14
CA VAL A 33 -6.28 -2.42 3.48
C VAL A 33 -6.57 -1.11 4.18
N VAL A 34 -6.90 -1.23 5.46
CA VAL A 34 -7.36 -0.14 6.31
C VAL A 34 -6.48 -0.10 7.55
N LEU A 35 -5.98 1.08 7.89
CA LEU A 35 -5.03 1.31 8.96
C LEU A 35 -5.48 2.52 9.78
N GLY A 36 -5.39 2.44 11.11
CA GLY A 36 -5.45 3.62 11.97
C GLY A 36 -4.12 4.38 11.89
N CYS A 37 -4.19 5.71 11.93
CA CYS A 37 -3.01 6.57 11.92
C CYS A 37 -3.33 7.94 12.53
N THR A 38 -2.31 8.68 12.95
CA THR A 38 -2.48 10.09 13.30
C THR A 38 -2.00 10.98 12.15
N LEU A 39 -2.82 11.97 11.77
CA LEU A 39 -2.47 13.01 10.79
C LEU A 39 -2.63 14.38 11.44
N ASN A 40 -1.58 15.21 11.44
CA ASN A 40 -1.58 16.55 12.05
C ASN A 40 -2.08 16.57 13.51
N GLY A 41 -1.82 15.50 14.26
CA GLY A 41 -2.25 15.35 15.65
C GLY A 41 -3.69 14.88 15.86
N GLN A 42 -4.43 14.58 14.80
CA GLN A 42 -5.79 14.02 14.86
C GLN A 42 -5.81 12.54 14.45
N GLU A 43 -6.67 11.76 15.08
CA GLU A 43 -6.87 10.35 14.72
C GLU A 43 -7.57 10.25 13.36
N ALA A 44 -6.99 9.46 12.49
CA ALA A 44 -7.42 9.27 11.12
C ALA A 44 -7.29 7.80 10.72
N LYS A 45 -7.81 7.51 9.54
CA LYS A 45 -7.84 6.18 8.94
C LYS A 45 -7.34 6.28 7.52
N LEU A 46 -6.24 5.58 7.23
CA LEU A 46 -5.73 5.39 5.89
C LEU A 46 -6.37 4.14 5.29
N THR A 47 -7.06 4.31 4.16
CA THR A 47 -7.55 3.22 3.33
C THR A 47 -6.76 3.22 2.02
N ILE A 48 -6.12 2.09 1.70
CA ILE A 48 -5.47 1.84 0.42
C ILE A 48 -6.31 0.82 -0.32
N HIS A 49 -7.02 1.26 -1.34
CA HIS A 49 -7.88 0.43 -2.18
C HIS A 49 -7.21 0.16 -3.53
N TYR A 50 -7.17 -1.12 -3.92
CA TYR A 50 -6.52 -1.67 -5.10
C TYR A 50 -6.86 -0.92 -6.41
N GLU A 51 -8.12 -0.55 -6.60
CA GLU A 51 -8.54 0.28 -7.75
C GLU A 51 -8.45 1.79 -7.50
N SER A 52 -9.17 2.30 -6.50
CA SER A 52 -9.38 3.74 -6.32
C SER A 52 -8.25 4.50 -5.64
N GLY A 53 -7.20 3.82 -5.16
CA GLY A 53 -6.06 4.46 -4.51
C GLY A 53 -6.30 4.73 -3.03
N PHE A 54 -5.95 5.94 -2.59
CA PHE A 54 -5.81 6.32 -1.20
C PHE A 54 -7.01 7.13 -0.74
N THR A 55 -7.52 6.82 0.44
CA THR A 55 -8.50 7.65 1.15
C THR A 55 -8.01 7.85 2.57
N ILE A 56 -7.93 9.11 3.01
CA ILE A 56 -7.74 9.45 4.42
C ILE A 56 -9.06 9.97 4.95
N SER A 57 -9.55 9.38 6.02
CA SER A 57 -10.79 9.79 6.68
C SER A 57 -10.57 9.98 8.17
N GLU A 58 -11.31 10.91 8.77
CA GLU A 58 -11.39 11.09 10.21
C GLU A 58 -12.66 10.41 10.75
N GLU A 59 -12.66 10.04 12.02
CA GLU A 59 -13.83 9.52 12.70
C GLU A 59 -14.15 10.40 13.92
N GLU A 60 -15.05 11.37 13.72
CA GLU A 60 -15.54 12.23 14.80
C GLU A 60 -16.94 11.80 15.22
N ALA A 61 -17.13 11.55 16.52
CA ALA A 61 -18.43 11.30 17.14
C ALA A 61 -19.30 10.22 16.43
N GLY A 62 -18.67 9.21 15.82
CA GLY A 62 -19.34 8.11 15.11
C GLY A 62 -19.71 8.42 13.66
N ALA A 63 -19.32 9.59 13.13
CA ALA A 63 -19.43 9.93 11.72
C ALA A 63 -18.04 9.92 11.07
N SER A 64 -17.89 9.19 9.96
CA SER A 64 -16.65 9.20 9.17
C SER A 64 -16.70 10.29 8.12
N SER A 65 -15.72 11.20 8.14
CA SER A 65 -15.56 12.27 7.14
C SER A 65 -14.31 11.99 6.31
N VAL A 66 -14.41 12.11 4.98
CA VAL A 66 -13.26 11.94 4.09
C VAL A 66 -12.49 13.27 4.04
N LEU A 67 -11.23 13.24 4.47
CA LEU A 67 -10.31 14.38 4.40
C LEU A 67 -9.68 14.48 3.01
N PHE A 68 -9.15 13.36 2.51
CA PHE A 68 -8.42 13.31 1.25
C PHE A 68 -8.75 12.06 0.45
N ARG A 69 -8.75 12.19 -0.87
CA ARG A 69 -8.88 11.06 -1.80
C ARG A 69 -7.97 11.25 -3.00
N TYR A 70 -7.03 10.34 -3.18
CA TYR A 70 -6.04 10.39 -4.25
C TYR A 70 -5.97 9.07 -5.01
N PRO A 71 -6.06 9.08 -6.34
CA PRO A 71 -5.82 7.88 -7.12
C PRO A 71 -4.30 7.61 -7.21
N TYR A 72 -3.91 6.42 -7.67
CA TYR A 72 -2.50 6.02 -7.73
C TYR A 72 -1.64 6.94 -8.62
N GLU A 73 -2.22 7.47 -9.69
CA GLU A 73 -1.52 8.32 -10.67
C GLU A 73 -1.11 9.67 -10.08
N ARG A 74 -1.66 10.05 -8.91
CA ARG A 74 -1.27 11.25 -8.17
C ARG A 74 -0.10 11.01 -7.24
N LEU A 75 0.20 9.77 -6.83
CA LEU A 75 1.29 9.49 -5.91
C LEU A 75 2.64 9.76 -6.60
N ARG A 76 3.31 10.84 -6.20
CA ARG A 76 4.62 11.25 -6.72
C ARG A 76 5.75 10.59 -5.95
N MET A 77 5.61 10.53 -4.64
CA MET A 77 6.62 9.98 -3.75
C MET A 77 5.95 9.29 -2.57
N SER A 78 6.54 8.18 -2.13
CA SER A 78 6.21 7.51 -0.89
C SER A 78 7.51 7.14 -0.17
N ALA A 79 7.58 7.36 1.14
CA ALA A 79 8.71 6.97 1.96
C ALA A 79 8.26 6.47 3.34
N ASP A 80 9.14 5.82 4.07
CA ASP A 80 8.94 5.45 5.46
C ASP A 80 10.22 5.66 6.29
N ASP A 81 10.07 5.92 7.59
CA ASP A 81 11.20 6.04 8.52
C ASP A 81 11.65 4.69 9.12
N GLY A 82 10.99 3.60 8.75
CA GLY A 82 11.21 2.26 9.32
C GLY A 82 10.74 2.08 10.77
N ILE A 83 10.17 3.10 11.40
CA ILE A 83 9.79 3.12 12.82
C ILE A 83 8.28 3.24 12.97
N ARG A 84 7.68 4.32 12.45
CA ARG A 84 6.22 4.57 12.56
C ARG A 84 5.62 5.48 11.49
N ASN A 85 6.42 6.33 10.85
CA ASN A 85 5.90 7.34 9.94
C ASN A 85 5.90 6.86 8.49
N LEU A 86 4.75 7.00 7.84
CA LEU A 86 4.59 6.86 6.39
C LEU A 86 4.43 8.25 5.78
N TYR A 87 5.21 8.53 4.75
CA TYR A 87 5.20 9.78 4.00
C TYR A 87 4.58 9.56 2.62
N LEU A 88 3.58 10.36 2.25
CA LEU A 88 2.91 10.28 0.95
C LEU A 88 2.80 11.68 0.33
N ASP A 89 3.42 11.89 -0.83
CA ASP A 89 3.28 13.12 -1.61
C ASP A 89 2.42 12.87 -2.85
N PHE A 90 1.28 13.55 -2.92
CA PHE A 90 0.35 13.52 -4.05
C PHE A 90 0.44 14.74 -4.97
N GLY A 91 1.35 15.67 -4.68
CA GLY A 91 1.56 16.91 -5.41
C GLY A 91 0.42 17.91 -5.30
N GLY A 92 -0.41 17.80 -4.26
CA GLY A 92 -1.46 18.76 -3.92
C GLY A 92 -0.95 19.91 -3.03
N PRO A 93 -1.83 20.89 -2.71
CA PRO A 93 -1.48 22.04 -1.87
C PRO A 93 -1.08 21.67 -0.43
N GLU A 94 -1.47 20.50 0.06
CA GLU A 94 -1.12 19.94 1.36
C GLU A 94 0.36 19.54 1.49
N GLY A 95 1.07 19.39 0.36
CA GLY A 95 2.44 18.90 0.35
C GLY A 95 2.53 17.41 0.72
N GLU A 96 3.63 17.03 1.36
CA GLU A 96 3.83 15.67 1.84
C GLU A 96 2.98 15.39 3.08
N LEU A 97 2.12 14.38 3.01
CA LEU A 97 1.36 13.89 4.15
C LEU A 97 2.26 12.99 5.01
N THR A 98 2.43 13.37 6.28
CA THR A 98 3.10 12.54 7.29
C THR A 98 2.06 11.83 8.16
N LEU A 99 2.01 10.50 8.06
CA LEU A 99 1.06 9.65 8.78
C LEU A 99 1.80 8.84 9.84
N ASP A 100 1.50 9.04 11.13
CA ASP A 100 2.00 8.18 12.21
C ASP A 100 1.11 6.93 12.29
N LEU A 101 1.65 5.76 11.97
CA LEU A 101 0.91 4.49 11.95
C LEU A 101 0.94 3.74 13.29
N HIS A 102 1.54 4.33 14.33
CA HIS A 102 1.77 3.74 15.66
C HIS A 102 2.54 2.42 15.64
N SER A 103 3.08 2.04 14.48
CA SER A 103 3.71 0.76 14.19
C SER A 103 4.58 0.87 12.95
N CYS A 104 5.54 -0.04 12.79
CA CYS A 104 6.46 -0.03 11.65
C CYS A 104 5.69 0.03 10.32
N PRO A 105 5.94 1.01 9.41
CA PRO A 105 5.21 1.15 8.15
C PRO A 105 5.51 0.07 7.12
N LYS A 106 6.52 -0.77 7.36
CA LYS A 106 7.02 -1.71 6.36
C LYS A 106 5.95 -2.66 5.79
N PRO A 107 4.99 -3.21 6.59
CA PRO A 107 3.89 -4.00 6.05
C PRO A 107 2.99 -3.22 5.09
N VAL A 108 2.63 -1.96 5.39
CA VAL A 108 1.80 -1.16 4.47
C VAL A 108 2.56 -0.80 3.20
N VAL A 109 3.86 -0.52 3.29
CA VAL A 109 4.72 -0.30 2.12
C VAL A 109 4.72 -1.55 1.22
N PHE A 110 4.81 -2.75 1.79
CA PHE A 110 4.69 -4.00 1.02
C PHE A 110 3.30 -4.16 0.37
N VAL A 111 2.22 -3.81 1.07
CA VAL A 111 0.86 -3.82 0.49
C VAL A 111 0.79 -2.87 -0.70
N LEU A 112 1.29 -1.65 -0.54
CA LEU A 112 1.30 -0.64 -1.60
C LEU A 112 2.05 -1.14 -2.85
N HIS A 113 3.25 -1.68 -2.67
CA HIS A 113 4.02 -2.26 -3.78
C HIS A 113 3.30 -3.45 -4.43
N THR A 114 2.65 -4.29 -3.64
CA THR A 114 1.91 -5.46 -4.16
C THR A 114 0.71 -5.01 -4.99
N PHE A 115 -0.06 -4.03 -4.50
CA PHE A 115 -1.22 -3.49 -5.22
C PHE A 115 -0.80 -2.84 -6.54
N LEU A 116 0.25 -2.00 -6.51
CA LEU A 116 0.81 -1.39 -7.72
C LEU A 116 1.32 -2.44 -8.71
N SER A 117 2.12 -3.40 -8.25
CA SER A 117 2.68 -4.47 -9.09
C SER A 117 1.58 -5.29 -9.76
N ALA A 118 0.56 -5.70 -9.01
CA ALA A 118 -0.58 -6.45 -9.54
C ALA A 118 -1.38 -5.61 -10.54
N LYS A 119 -1.64 -4.33 -10.25
CA LYS A 119 -2.40 -3.44 -11.13
C LYS A 119 -1.69 -3.24 -12.47
N VAL A 120 -0.38 -2.96 -12.44
CA VAL A 120 0.45 -2.77 -13.63
C VAL A 120 0.56 -4.07 -14.45
N THR A 121 0.70 -5.23 -13.79
CA THR A 121 0.71 -6.55 -14.44
C THR A 121 -0.62 -6.81 -15.17
N ARG A 122 -1.75 -6.54 -14.51
CA ARG A 122 -3.08 -6.71 -15.10
C ARG A 122 -3.31 -5.78 -16.31
N MET A 123 -2.74 -4.58 -16.28
CA MET A 123 -2.80 -3.63 -17.40
C MET A 123 -1.85 -3.99 -18.57
N GLY A 124 -0.99 -4.99 -18.42
CA GLY A 124 -0.03 -5.40 -19.45
C GLY A 124 1.08 -4.36 -19.71
N LEU A 125 1.38 -3.51 -18.72
CA LEU A 125 2.38 -2.43 -18.86
C LEU A 125 3.81 -2.88 -18.50
N LEU A 126 3.96 -4.09 -17.95
CA LEU A 126 5.26 -4.74 -17.73
C LEU A 126 5.40 -5.83 -18.78
N VAL A 127 6.37 -5.65 -19.70
CA VAL A 127 6.75 -6.60 -20.76
C VAL A 127 8.08 -7.24 -20.41
#